data_AF-A0A0N4YJU6-F1
#
_entry.id   AF-A0A0N4YJU6-F1
#
_cell.length_a   1.000
_cell.length_b   1.000
_cell.length_c   1.000
_cell.angle_alpha   90.00
_cell.angle_beta   90.00
_cell.angle_gamma   90.00
#
_symmetry.space_group_name_H-M   'P 1'
#
loop_
_entity.id
_entity.type
_entity.pdbx_description
1 polymer ?
#
loop_
_entity_poly.entity_id
_entity_poly.type
_entity_poly.pdbx_seq_one_letter_code
_entity_poly.pdbx_strand_id
1 'polypeptide(L)'
;MGLDKTTLAVTCAVLVISTIAAVYFIKKKRSTSSSSSKHPVTLVDDETKYALPLAEKIIVSHDTRKFRFRLPSPNHILGLPVGQHVYLSAKIDGKLVVRPYTPVSSDDDLGYVDLMIKVYFRGVNPKFPDGGKMSQHLEQMNIGDTIDFRGPSGLIVYKGHGKFAIRPDKKSAPKERVFKKVSMIAGGTGITPMLQIITAILKNPEDKTQISLLFANQSEEDILCRTELDELAEKHSDRFRVWYTVDRPPTVWKYSSGFINDVMIKVCCFY
;
A
#
# COMPACT_ATOMS: atom_id res chain seq x y z
N MET A 1 41.31 35.29 -42.29
CA MET A 1 41.27 33.83 -42.08
C MET A 1 39.82 33.38 -42.13
N GLY A 2 39.36 32.88 -43.28
CA GLY A 2 38.02 32.30 -43.41
C GLY A 2 38.01 30.91 -42.78
N LEU A 3 36.98 30.57 -42.01
CA LEU A 3 36.80 29.20 -41.57
C LEU A 3 36.64 28.31 -42.81
N ASP A 4 37.43 27.23 -42.88
CA ASP A 4 37.27 26.19 -43.88
C ASP A 4 35.82 25.67 -43.87
N LYS A 5 35.28 25.41 -45.06
CA LYS A 5 33.91 24.90 -45.27
C LYS A 5 33.68 23.62 -44.48
N THR A 6 34.73 22.82 -44.29
CA THR A 6 34.72 21.61 -43.44
C THR A 6 34.48 21.95 -41.97
N THR A 7 35.17 22.96 -41.43
CA THR A 7 35.00 23.43 -40.05
C THR A 7 33.60 24.02 -39.85
N LEU A 8 33.10 24.78 -40.82
CA LEU A 8 31.73 25.33 -40.76
C LEU A 8 30.68 24.20 -40.74
N ALA A 9 30.84 23.18 -41.57
CA ALA A 9 29.93 22.03 -41.64
C ALA A 9 29.92 21.21 -40.33
N VAL A 10 31.10 20.96 -39.75
CA VAL A 10 31.22 20.24 -38.46
C VAL A 10 30.58 21.03 -37.32
N THR A 11 30.78 22.36 -37.28
CA THR A 11 30.21 23.21 -36.24
C THR A 11 28.68 23.24 -36.31
N CYS A 12 28.11 23.33 -37.51
CA CYS A 12 26.67 23.25 -37.74
C CYS A 12 26.11 21.88 -37.32
N ALA A 13 26.79 20.78 -37.65
CA ALA A 13 26.34 19.43 -37.29
C ALA A 13 26.31 19.22 -35.76
N VAL A 14 27.33 19.69 -35.03
CA VAL A 14 27.38 19.59 -33.56
C VAL A 14 26.27 20.41 -32.90
N LEU A 15 25.96 21.61 -33.41
CA LEU A 15 24.86 22.45 -32.90
C LEU A 15 23.48 21.82 -33.16
N VAL A 16 23.29 21.15 -34.29
CA VAL A 16 22.04 20.45 -34.60
C VAL A 16 21.87 19.22 -33.69
N ILE A 17 22.93 18.45 -33.45
CA ILE A 17 22.86 17.27 -32.58
C ILE A 17 22.61 17.69 -31.12
N SER A 18 23.27 18.74 -30.63
CA SER A 18 23.08 19.23 -29.25
C SER A 18 21.67 19.79 -29.02
N THR A 19 21.12 20.51 -29.99
CA THR A 19 19.74 21.02 -29.93
C THR A 19 18.71 19.90 -30.00
N ILE A 20 18.90 18.89 -30.87
CA ILE A 20 18.02 17.71 -30.91
C ILE A 20 18.09 16.93 -29.60
N ALA A 21 19.28 16.73 -29.04
CA ALA A 21 19.45 16.06 -27.74
C ALA A 21 18.77 16.88 -26.62
N ALA A 22 18.96 18.20 -26.57
CA ALA A 22 18.32 19.06 -25.60
C ALA A 22 16.78 19.03 -25.73
N VAL A 23 16.25 19.10 -26.95
CA VAL A 23 14.80 19.00 -27.22
C VAL A 23 14.27 17.61 -26.84
N TYR A 24 15.03 16.55 -27.11
CA TYR A 24 14.67 15.18 -26.70
C TYR A 24 14.68 15.03 -25.18
N PHE A 25 15.68 15.57 -24.47
CA PHE A 25 15.73 15.58 -23.00
C PHE A 25 14.61 16.43 -22.39
N ILE A 26 14.30 17.60 -22.96
CA ILE A 26 13.18 18.45 -22.54
C ILE A 26 11.85 17.75 -22.80
N LYS A 27 11.67 17.10 -23.97
CA LYS A 27 10.48 16.30 -24.27
C LYS A 27 10.37 15.05 -23.39
N LYS A 28 11.48 14.39 -23.05
CA LYS A 28 11.51 13.24 -22.13
C LYS A 28 11.17 13.66 -20.70
N LYS A 29 11.66 14.83 -20.26
CA LYS A 29 11.32 15.44 -18.95
C LYS A 29 9.87 15.95 -18.90
N ARG A 30 9.30 16.36 -20.04
CA ARG A 30 7.86 16.69 -20.18
C ARG A 30 6.97 15.47 -20.39
N SER A 31 7.49 14.37 -20.95
CA SER A 31 6.78 13.11 -21.18
C SER A 31 6.62 12.26 -19.93
N THR A 32 7.33 12.59 -18.84
CA THR A 32 7.01 12.15 -17.49
C THR A 32 6.06 13.15 -16.81
N SER A 33 5.02 13.60 -17.52
CA SER A 33 3.88 14.25 -16.88
C SER A 33 2.92 13.17 -16.38
N SER A 34 3.28 12.49 -15.29
CA SER A 34 2.26 11.92 -14.41
C SER A 34 1.38 13.09 -13.97
N SER A 35 0.06 12.96 -14.05
CA SER A 35 -0.90 14.00 -13.62
C SER A 35 -0.41 14.65 -12.33
N SER A 36 -0.03 15.93 -12.38
CA SER A 36 0.38 16.66 -11.18
C SER A 36 -0.77 16.59 -10.19
N SER A 37 -0.59 15.94 -9.04
CA SER A 37 -1.58 15.99 -7.99
C SER A 37 -1.85 17.46 -7.67
N LYS A 38 -3.14 17.85 -7.61
CA LYS A 38 -3.51 19.21 -7.17
C LYS A 38 -3.04 19.50 -5.74
N HIS A 39 -2.71 18.44 -5.00
CA HIS A 39 -2.30 18.44 -3.62
C HIS A 39 -0.79 18.23 -3.49
N PRO A 40 -0.12 18.91 -2.55
CA PRO A 40 1.27 18.63 -2.22
C PRO A 40 1.43 17.19 -1.69
N VAL A 41 2.55 16.57 -2.03
CA VAL A 41 2.85 15.16 -1.74
C VAL A 41 3.81 15.08 -0.56
N THR A 42 3.57 14.16 0.37
CA THR A 42 4.43 13.96 1.54
C THR A 42 5.67 13.13 1.17
N LEU A 43 5.46 11.95 0.58
CA LEU A 43 6.52 11.00 0.20
C LEU A 43 7.14 11.37 -1.16
N VAL A 44 7.86 12.49 -1.21
CA VAL A 44 8.49 12.99 -2.46
C VAL A 44 9.76 12.24 -2.86
N ASP A 45 10.46 11.64 -1.89
CA ASP A 45 11.68 10.86 -2.07
C ASP A 45 11.56 9.56 -1.25
N ASP A 46 11.82 8.42 -1.89
CA ASP A 46 11.55 7.10 -1.31
C ASP A 46 12.57 6.63 -0.27
N GLU A 47 13.69 7.34 -0.15
CA GLU A 47 14.73 7.08 0.83
C GLU A 47 14.69 8.06 2.02
N THR A 48 14.05 9.21 1.84
CA THR A 48 13.87 10.24 2.87
C THR A 48 12.91 9.77 3.96
N LYS A 49 13.25 10.12 5.21
CA LYS A 49 12.40 9.88 6.37
C LYS A 49 11.59 11.12 6.71
N TYR A 50 10.29 10.93 6.89
CA TYR A 50 9.33 11.96 7.23
C TYR A 50 8.76 11.66 8.62
N ALA A 51 9.13 12.46 9.62
CA ALA A 51 8.62 12.32 10.97
C ALA A 51 7.18 12.83 11.05
N LEU A 52 6.21 11.93 11.13
CA LEU A 52 4.78 12.28 11.16
C LEU A 52 4.23 12.14 12.59
N PRO A 53 3.53 13.16 13.13
CA PRO A 53 2.98 13.12 14.48
C PRO A 53 1.70 12.29 14.54
N LEU A 54 1.57 11.47 15.58
CA LEU A 54 0.34 10.76 15.91
C LEU A 54 -0.74 11.77 16.27
N ALA A 55 -1.81 11.78 15.49
CA ALA A 55 -2.95 12.68 15.67
C ALA A 55 -4.04 12.04 16.53
N GLU A 56 -4.27 10.75 16.32
CA GLU A 56 -5.39 10.00 16.92
C GLU A 56 -5.04 8.51 17.02
N LYS A 57 -5.53 7.87 18.08
CA LYS A 57 -5.42 6.43 18.29
C LYS A 57 -6.78 5.88 18.68
N ILE A 58 -7.40 5.13 17.78
CA ILE A 58 -8.75 4.58 17.95
C ILE A 58 -8.64 3.09 18.29
N ILE A 59 -9.30 2.68 19.37
CA ILE A 59 -9.41 1.27 19.75
C ILE A 59 -10.46 0.61 18.85
N VAL A 60 -10.05 -0.38 18.07
CA VAL A 60 -10.94 -1.12 17.15
C VAL A 60 -11.37 -2.45 17.75
N SER A 61 -10.43 -3.15 18.40
CA SER A 61 -10.70 -4.39 19.14
C SER A 61 -9.76 -4.49 20.35
N HIS A 62 -9.79 -5.62 21.06
CA HIS A 62 -8.91 -5.86 22.21
C HIS A 62 -7.42 -5.65 21.86
N ASP A 63 -6.99 -6.02 20.66
CA ASP A 63 -5.61 -5.90 20.20
C ASP A 63 -5.41 -5.13 18.91
N THR A 64 -6.46 -4.56 18.31
CA THR A 64 -6.33 -3.75 17.10
C THR A 64 -6.55 -2.28 17.38
N ARG A 65 -5.72 -1.44 16.75
CA ARG A 65 -5.84 0.01 16.75
C ARG A 65 -5.83 0.57 15.34
N LYS A 66 -6.54 1.68 15.15
CA LYS A 66 -6.32 2.58 14.01
C LYS A 66 -5.49 3.77 14.49
N PHE A 67 -4.29 3.91 13.95
CA PHE A 67 -3.39 5.02 14.21
C PHE A 67 -3.47 6.03 13.07
N ARG A 68 -3.84 7.27 13.39
CA ARG A 68 -3.90 8.37 12.43
C ARG A 68 -2.72 9.29 12.63
N PHE A 69 -1.91 9.51 11.59
CA PHE A 69 -0.79 10.44 11.63
C PHE A 69 -1.08 11.68 10.77
N ARG A 70 -0.68 12.87 11.23
CA ARG A 70 -0.85 14.09 10.42
C ARG A 70 0.19 14.13 9.31
N LEU A 71 -0.25 14.54 8.12
CA LEU A 71 0.63 14.94 7.03
C LEU A 71 1.10 16.39 7.24
N PRO A 72 2.10 16.89 6.48
CA PRO A 72 2.69 18.21 6.70
C PRO A 72 1.70 19.39 6.65
N SER A 73 0.57 19.25 5.95
CA SER A 73 -0.53 20.20 6.02
C SER A 73 -1.87 19.52 5.75
N PRO A 74 -3.01 20.16 6.09
CA PRO A 74 -4.35 19.62 5.82
C PRO A 74 -4.64 19.33 4.34
N ASN A 75 -3.87 19.91 3.42
CA ASN A 75 -4.03 19.72 1.98
C ASN A 75 -3.08 18.68 1.39
N HIS A 76 -2.16 18.12 2.19
CA HIS A 76 -1.23 17.10 1.70
C HIS A 76 -1.94 15.77 1.48
N ILE A 77 -1.44 15.03 0.49
CA ILE A 77 -1.66 13.58 0.36
C ILE A 77 -0.39 12.85 0.79
N LEU A 78 -0.50 11.56 1.08
CA LEU A 78 0.66 10.76 1.44
C LEU A 78 1.60 10.60 0.23
N GLY A 79 1.03 10.34 -0.96
CA GLY A 79 1.78 10.02 -2.17
C GLY A 79 2.11 8.54 -2.26
N LEU A 80 1.15 7.67 -1.94
CA LEU A 80 1.36 6.23 -1.93
C LEU A 80 0.60 5.56 -3.09
N PRO A 81 1.31 5.09 -4.13
CA PRO A 81 0.68 4.33 -5.21
C PRO A 81 -0.02 3.08 -4.67
N VAL A 82 -1.25 2.83 -5.13
CA VAL A 82 -2.04 1.64 -4.74
C VAL A 82 -1.25 0.36 -5.04
N GLY A 83 -1.12 -0.53 -4.05
CA GLY A 83 -0.32 -1.74 -4.10
C GLY A 83 1.05 -1.63 -3.43
N GLN A 84 1.44 -0.43 -2.97
CA GLN A 84 2.67 -0.17 -2.23
C GLN A 84 2.40 0.09 -0.74
N HIS A 85 3.47 0.09 0.05
CA HIS A 85 3.48 0.28 1.50
C HIS A 85 4.53 1.33 1.91
N VAL A 86 4.46 1.75 3.18
CA VAL A 86 5.48 2.57 3.84
C VAL A 86 6.26 1.73 4.84
N TYR A 87 7.46 2.18 5.19
CA TYR A 87 8.20 1.69 6.35
C TYR A 87 8.07 2.67 7.50
N LEU A 88 7.76 2.16 8.68
CA LEU A 88 7.96 2.87 9.92
C LEU A 88 9.33 2.51 10.49
N SER A 89 10.07 3.50 10.98
CA SER A 89 11.32 3.26 11.70
C SER A 89 11.36 4.00 13.03
N ALA A 90 11.83 3.30 14.07
CA ALA A 90 12.01 3.84 15.40
C ALA A 90 13.20 3.17 16.10
N LYS A 91 13.82 3.87 17.06
CA LYS A 91 14.84 3.30 17.94
C LYS A 91 14.16 2.75 19.19
N ILE A 92 14.07 1.42 19.28
CA ILE A 92 13.40 0.70 20.37
C ILE A 92 14.47 -0.10 21.12
N ASP A 93 14.62 0.14 22.42
CA ASP A 93 15.67 -0.47 23.27
C ASP A 93 17.07 -0.31 22.68
N GLY A 94 17.37 0.90 22.19
CA GLY A 94 18.66 1.23 21.58
C GLY A 94 18.86 0.70 20.15
N LYS A 95 17.95 -0.12 19.62
CA LYS A 95 18.08 -0.76 18.30
C LYS A 95 17.12 -0.14 17.28
N LEU A 96 17.60 0.06 16.05
CA LEU A 96 16.73 0.49 14.95
C LEU A 96 15.79 -0.66 14.55
N VAL A 97 14.49 -0.43 14.66
CA VAL A 97 13.45 -1.36 14.21
C VAL A 97 12.74 -0.73 13.02
N VAL A 98 12.67 -1.46 11.91
CA VAL A 98 12.00 -1.03 10.68
C VAL A 98 10.92 -2.05 10.31
N ARG A 99 9.69 -1.62 10.06
CA ARG A 99 8.58 -2.51 9.69
C ARG A 99 7.72 -1.90 8.58
N PRO A 100 7.30 -2.71 7.59
CA PRO A 100 6.38 -2.27 6.55
C PRO A 100 4.94 -2.22 7.09
N TYR A 101 4.18 -1.22 6.66
CA TYR A 101 2.75 -1.11 6.89
C TYR A 101 2.08 -0.56 5.63
N THR A 102 0.97 -1.16 5.23
CA THR A 102 0.11 -0.60 4.18
C THR A 102 -1.00 0.21 4.83
N PRO A 103 -1.07 1.52 4.57
CA PRO A 103 -2.18 2.36 5.01
C PRO A 103 -3.53 1.85 4.51
N VAL A 104 -4.56 2.09 5.32
CA VAL A 104 -5.96 1.86 4.95
C VAL A 104 -6.65 3.12 4.41
N SER A 105 -6.01 4.29 4.57
CA SER A 105 -6.34 5.52 3.85
C SER A 105 -5.72 5.53 2.43
N SER A 106 -6.19 6.43 1.57
CA SER A 106 -5.66 6.64 0.21
C SER A 106 -5.18 8.09 0.00
N ASP A 107 -4.66 8.38 -1.19
CA ASP A 107 -4.35 9.76 -1.61
C ASP A 107 -5.62 10.61 -1.88
N ASP A 108 -6.81 10.10 -1.60
CA ASP A 108 -8.04 10.89 -1.52
C ASP A 108 -8.26 11.51 -0.13
N ASP A 109 -7.60 10.94 0.89
CA ASP A 109 -7.64 11.41 2.27
C ASP A 109 -6.62 12.54 2.45
N LEU A 110 -7.10 13.75 2.70
CA LEU A 110 -6.25 14.93 2.84
C LEU A 110 -5.82 15.13 4.29
N GLY A 111 -4.53 15.42 4.48
CA GLY A 111 -3.97 15.87 5.75
C GLY A 111 -3.65 14.77 6.76
N TYR A 112 -3.98 13.50 6.47
CA TYR A 112 -3.66 12.38 7.36
C TYR A 112 -3.35 11.07 6.62
N VAL A 113 -2.76 10.13 7.35
CA VAL A 113 -2.63 8.72 6.97
C VAL A 113 -3.09 7.82 8.10
N ASP A 114 -3.94 6.84 7.79
CA ASP A 114 -4.44 5.85 8.75
C ASP A 114 -3.75 4.49 8.57
N LEU A 115 -3.22 3.95 9.66
CA LEU A 115 -2.68 2.59 9.73
C LEU A 115 -3.56 1.73 10.65
N MET A 116 -4.07 0.62 10.11
CA MET A 116 -4.74 -0.41 10.91
C MET A 116 -3.71 -1.44 11.38
N ILE A 117 -3.49 -1.54 12.69
CA ILE A 117 -2.39 -2.32 13.27
C ILE A 117 -2.88 -3.20 14.40
N LYS A 118 -2.56 -4.49 14.30
CA LYS A 118 -2.66 -5.45 15.40
C LYS A 118 -1.45 -5.31 16.33
N VAL A 119 -1.73 -5.06 17.60
CA VAL A 119 -0.78 -4.94 18.70
C VAL A 119 -0.50 -6.33 19.25
N TYR A 120 0.75 -6.74 19.14
CA TYR A 120 1.20 -8.03 19.66
C TYR A 120 1.71 -7.80 21.08
N PHE A 121 0.82 -7.88 22.07
CA PHE A 121 1.18 -7.66 23.46
C PHE A 121 2.12 -8.75 24.00
N ARG A 122 3.06 -8.34 24.86
CA ARG A 122 3.89 -9.25 25.63
C ARG A 122 3.06 -10.11 26.60
N GLY A 123 3.51 -11.33 26.86
CA GLY A 123 2.87 -12.26 27.79
C GLY A 123 1.59 -12.93 27.28
N VAL A 124 1.12 -12.62 26.06
CA VAL A 124 -0.11 -13.21 25.50
C VAL A 124 0.18 -14.51 24.75
N ASN A 125 1.20 -14.52 23.88
CA ASN A 125 1.53 -15.69 23.08
C ASN A 125 2.76 -16.42 23.65
N PRO A 126 2.64 -17.69 24.11
CA PRO A 126 3.77 -18.44 24.66
C PRO A 126 4.95 -18.62 23.71
N LYS A 127 4.69 -18.65 22.39
CA LYS A 127 5.75 -18.75 21.36
C LYS A 127 6.47 -17.42 21.13
N PHE A 128 5.85 -16.30 21.52
CA PHE A 128 6.36 -14.95 21.34
C PHE A 128 6.16 -14.12 22.63
N PRO A 129 6.82 -14.51 23.73
CA PRO A 129 6.55 -13.94 25.06
C PRO A 129 6.83 -12.44 25.14
N ASP A 130 7.78 -11.92 24.35
CA ASP A 130 8.13 -10.50 24.31
C ASP A 130 7.15 -9.63 23.49
N GLY A 131 6.25 -10.25 22.73
CA GLY A 131 5.35 -9.55 21.82
C GLY A 131 6.04 -8.89 20.63
N GLY A 132 5.34 -7.95 19.98
CA GLY A 132 5.81 -7.23 18.80
C GLY A 132 6.48 -5.92 19.17
N LYS A 133 7.73 -5.72 18.74
CA LYS A 133 8.51 -4.50 19.07
C LYS A 133 7.84 -3.23 18.57
N MET A 134 7.61 -3.13 17.25
CA MET A 134 7.06 -1.93 16.64
C MET A 134 5.60 -1.69 17.05
N SER A 135 4.77 -2.74 17.11
CA SER A 135 3.35 -2.54 17.43
C SER A 135 3.13 -2.16 18.89
N GLN A 136 3.92 -2.69 19.84
CA GLN A 136 3.87 -2.21 21.23
C GLN A 136 4.45 -0.80 21.38
N HIS A 137 5.48 -0.44 20.61
CA HIS A 137 6.00 0.93 20.59
C HIS A 137 4.93 1.93 20.12
N LEU A 138 4.23 1.62 19.03
CA LEU A 138 3.11 2.42 18.54
C LEU A 138 1.98 2.54 19.58
N GLU A 139 1.63 1.44 20.26
CA GLU A 139 0.61 1.46 21.32
C GLU A 139 1.01 2.38 22.49
N GLN A 140 2.30 2.51 22.78
CA GLN A 140 2.82 3.37 23.84
C GLN A 140 2.95 4.85 23.44
N MET A 141 2.85 5.18 22.14
CA MET A 141 2.93 6.58 21.69
C MET A 141 1.77 7.40 22.26
N ASN A 142 2.12 8.62 22.67
CA ASN A 142 1.18 9.67 23.02
C ASN A 142 0.78 10.46 21.78
N ILE A 143 -0.38 11.11 21.85
CA ILE A 143 -0.78 12.06 20.80
C ILE A 143 0.26 13.19 20.73
N GLY A 144 0.74 13.47 19.52
CA GLY A 144 1.81 14.43 19.25
C GLY A 144 3.19 13.78 19.05
N ASP A 145 3.44 12.58 19.57
CA ASP A 145 4.69 11.85 19.33
C ASP A 145 4.86 11.56 17.84
N THR A 146 6.08 11.61 17.34
CA THR A 146 6.39 11.39 15.92
C THR A 146 7.00 10.02 15.68
N ILE A 147 6.79 9.49 14.47
CA ILE A 147 7.51 8.33 13.96
C ILE A 147 7.94 8.56 12.51
N ASP A 148 9.09 8.02 12.14
CA ASP A 148 9.63 8.16 10.79
C ASP A 148 8.89 7.26 9.79
N PHE A 149 8.24 7.87 8.81
CA PHE A 149 7.71 7.24 7.61
C PHE A 149 8.74 7.31 6.48
N ARG A 150 8.92 6.21 5.74
CA ARG A 150 9.73 6.17 4.52
C ARG A 150 9.05 5.33 3.45
N GLY A 151 9.06 5.79 2.20
CA GLY A 151 8.42 5.13 1.07
C GLY A 151 8.11 6.14 -0.03
N PRO A 152 7.35 5.74 -1.06
CA PRO A 152 6.64 4.48 -1.19
C PRO A 152 7.54 3.28 -1.54
N SER A 153 7.13 2.07 -1.18
CA SER A 153 7.88 0.83 -1.52
C SER A 153 6.95 -0.32 -1.88
N GLY A 154 7.37 -1.17 -2.81
CA GLY A 154 6.58 -2.33 -3.23
C GLY A 154 6.82 -2.65 -4.70
N LEU A 155 6.64 -3.93 -5.06
CA LEU A 155 6.88 -4.41 -6.43
C LEU A 155 5.63 -4.36 -7.32
N ILE A 156 4.46 -4.10 -6.73
CA ILE A 156 3.17 -4.11 -7.42
C ILE A 156 2.58 -2.70 -7.31
N VAL A 157 2.09 -2.18 -8.43
CA VAL A 157 1.28 -0.96 -8.45
C VAL A 157 0.02 -1.23 -9.26
N TYR A 158 -1.14 -1.01 -8.66
CA TYR A 158 -2.42 -1.00 -9.36
C TYR A 158 -2.58 0.32 -10.12
N LYS A 159 -2.87 0.23 -11.42
CA LYS A 159 -2.97 1.37 -12.34
C LYS A 159 -4.41 1.65 -12.78
N GLY A 160 -5.40 0.97 -12.19
CA GLY A 160 -6.81 1.04 -12.57
C GLY A 160 -7.18 0.09 -13.71
N HIS A 161 -8.48 -0.19 -13.82
CA HIS A 161 -9.08 -1.01 -14.89
C HIS A 161 -8.39 -2.37 -15.09
N GLY A 162 -8.12 -3.06 -14.00
CA GLY A 162 -7.47 -4.37 -13.98
C GLY A 162 -5.98 -4.35 -14.33
N LYS A 163 -5.39 -3.17 -14.57
CA LYS A 163 -3.98 -3.03 -14.93
C LYS A 163 -3.09 -2.99 -13.70
N PHE A 164 -2.11 -3.88 -13.66
CA PHE A 164 -1.06 -3.95 -12.66
C PHE A 164 0.30 -3.76 -13.31
N ALA A 165 1.13 -2.89 -12.73
CA ALA A 165 2.55 -2.81 -13.03
C ALA A 165 3.31 -3.65 -12.00
N ILE A 166 3.90 -4.77 -12.44
CA ILE A 166 4.54 -5.76 -11.55
C ILE A 166 6.03 -5.83 -11.87
N ARG A 167 6.87 -5.58 -10.88
CA ARG A 167 8.31 -5.77 -10.95
C ARG A 167 8.67 -7.18 -10.47
N PRO A 168 9.49 -7.95 -11.21
CA PRO A 168 10.04 -9.21 -10.73
C PRO A 168 10.91 -9.04 -9.47
N ASP A 169 11.65 -7.93 -9.42
CA ASP A 169 12.57 -7.56 -8.35
C ASP A 169 12.76 -6.03 -8.34
N LYS A 170 13.46 -5.49 -7.33
CA LYS A 170 13.63 -4.03 -7.17
C LYS A 170 14.41 -3.34 -8.30
N LYS A 171 15.26 -4.06 -9.02
CA LYS A 171 16.15 -3.52 -10.06
C LYS A 171 15.52 -3.60 -11.45
N SER A 172 14.61 -4.55 -11.64
CA SER A 172 13.90 -4.75 -12.90
C SER A 172 12.84 -3.68 -13.17
N ALA A 173 12.65 -3.36 -14.45
CA ALA A 173 11.55 -2.52 -14.91
C ALA A 173 10.19 -3.22 -14.67
N PRO A 174 9.10 -2.47 -14.39
CA PRO A 174 7.78 -3.06 -14.21
C PRO A 174 7.26 -3.63 -15.52
N LYS A 175 6.60 -4.78 -15.44
CA LYS A 175 5.82 -5.37 -16.54
C LYS A 175 4.35 -5.11 -16.30
N GLU A 176 3.69 -4.44 -17.24
CA GLU A 176 2.26 -4.25 -17.18
C GLU A 176 1.51 -5.54 -17.54
N ARG A 177 0.47 -5.84 -16.78
CA ARG A 177 -0.44 -6.96 -16.96
C ARG A 177 -1.86 -6.49 -16.69
N VAL A 178 -2.83 -6.97 -17.45
CA VAL A 178 -4.24 -6.65 -17.25
C VAL A 178 -4.97 -7.92 -16.85
N PHE A 179 -5.68 -7.88 -15.73
CA PHE A 179 -6.46 -8.98 -15.19
C PHE A 179 -7.91 -8.55 -15.06
N LYS A 180 -8.83 -9.35 -15.59
CA LYS A 180 -10.28 -9.13 -15.40
C LYS A 180 -10.77 -9.63 -14.05
N LYS A 181 -10.04 -10.60 -13.47
CA LYS A 181 -10.38 -11.32 -12.25
C LYS A 181 -9.14 -11.43 -11.38
N VAL A 182 -9.26 -11.10 -10.11
CA VAL A 182 -8.15 -11.14 -9.13
C VAL A 182 -8.57 -11.97 -7.93
N SER A 183 -7.87 -13.08 -7.71
CA SER A 183 -8.00 -13.89 -6.50
C SER A 183 -6.99 -13.40 -5.47
N MET A 184 -7.45 -13.12 -4.26
CA MET A 184 -6.64 -12.65 -3.14
C MET A 184 -6.72 -13.66 -2.01
N ILE A 185 -5.57 -13.96 -1.42
CA ILE A 185 -5.45 -14.82 -0.24
C ILE A 185 -4.70 -14.03 0.82
N ALA A 186 -5.33 -13.81 1.98
CA ALA A 186 -4.75 -13.05 3.07
C ALA A 186 -4.82 -13.82 4.39
N GLY A 187 -3.92 -13.50 5.32
CA GLY A 187 -3.93 -14.01 6.68
C GLY A 187 -3.60 -12.91 7.69
N GLY A 188 -4.43 -12.75 8.73
CA GLY A 188 -4.24 -11.75 9.78
C GLY A 188 -4.03 -10.33 9.23
N THR A 189 -2.94 -9.67 9.64
CA THR A 189 -2.59 -8.32 9.20
C THR A 189 -2.25 -8.21 7.70
N GLY A 190 -2.13 -9.32 6.99
CA GLY A 190 -1.92 -9.34 5.53
C GLY A 190 -3.11 -8.85 4.71
N ILE A 191 -4.22 -8.44 5.35
CA ILE A 191 -5.39 -7.89 4.69
C ILE A 191 -5.18 -6.46 4.15
N THR A 192 -4.33 -5.63 4.78
CA THR A 192 -4.27 -4.21 4.43
C THR A 192 -3.78 -3.93 3.00
N PRO A 193 -2.80 -4.65 2.41
CA PRO A 193 -2.49 -4.53 0.99
C PRO A 193 -3.65 -4.92 0.07
N MET A 194 -4.43 -5.94 0.48
CA MET A 194 -5.60 -6.38 -0.30
C MET A 194 -6.70 -5.34 -0.24
N LEU A 195 -7.02 -4.84 0.96
CA LEU A 195 -8.04 -3.81 1.17
C LEU A 195 -7.73 -2.54 0.38
N GLN A 196 -6.47 -2.12 0.33
CA GLN A 196 -6.05 -0.96 -0.47
C GLN A 196 -6.39 -1.13 -1.96
N ILE A 197 -6.11 -2.32 -2.53
CA ILE A 197 -6.42 -2.63 -3.93
C ILE A 197 -7.93 -2.79 -4.15
N ILE A 198 -8.62 -3.48 -3.23
CA ILE A 198 -10.08 -3.69 -3.26
C ILE A 198 -10.79 -2.34 -3.29
N THR A 199 -10.48 -1.45 -2.33
CA THR A 199 -11.09 -0.11 -2.24
C THR A 199 -10.82 0.71 -3.50
N ALA A 200 -9.59 0.67 -4.04
CA ALA A 200 -9.26 1.40 -5.27
C ALA A 200 -10.05 0.91 -6.50
N ILE A 201 -10.24 -0.41 -6.65
CA ILE A 201 -11.04 -1.01 -7.72
C ILE A 201 -12.52 -0.61 -7.55
N LEU A 202 -13.07 -0.84 -6.36
CA LEU A 202 -14.51 -0.71 -6.12
C LEU A 202 -14.98 0.75 -6.13
N LYS A 203 -14.12 1.68 -5.72
CA LYS A 203 -14.37 3.13 -5.77
C LYS A 203 -14.62 3.63 -7.19
N ASN A 204 -13.98 3.03 -8.20
CA ASN A 204 -14.16 3.41 -9.59
C ASN A 204 -15.31 2.58 -10.23
N PRO A 205 -16.46 3.17 -10.57
CA PRO A 205 -17.57 2.44 -11.19
C PRO A 205 -17.23 1.95 -12.61
N GLU A 206 -16.26 2.57 -13.29
CA GLU A 206 -15.80 2.17 -14.63
C GLU A 206 -14.78 1.03 -14.60
N ASP A 207 -14.29 0.66 -13.42
CA ASP A 207 -13.38 -0.46 -13.24
C ASP A 207 -14.16 -1.77 -13.13
N LYS A 208 -14.12 -2.61 -14.16
CA LYS A 208 -14.91 -3.86 -14.19
C LYS A 208 -14.16 -5.07 -13.62
N THR A 209 -13.04 -4.85 -12.93
CA THR A 209 -12.26 -5.94 -12.31
C THR A 209 -13.07 -6.63 -11.23
N GLN A 210 -13.17 -7.97 -11.32
CA GLN A 210 -13.79 -8.79 -10.29
C GLN A 210 -12.75 -9.28 -9.29
N ILE A 211 -13.10 -9.31 -8.02
CA ILE A 211 -12.22 -9.67 -6.92
C ILE A 211 -12.86 -10.77 -6.08
N SER A 212 -12.05 -11.75 -5.71
CA SER A 212 -12.41 -12.73 -4.71
C SER A 212 -11.35 -12.79 -3.62
N LEU A 213 -11.75 -12.58 -2.37
CA LEU A 213 -10.87 -12.64 -1.21
C LEU A 213 -11.17 -13.89 -0.38
N LEU A 214 -10.16 -14.72 -0.13
CA LEU A 214 -10.13 -15.74 0.91
C LEU A 214 -9.27 -15.23 2.08
N PHE A 215 -9.88 -15.02 3.25
CA PHE A 215 -9.22 -14.37 4.37
C PHE A 215 -9.20 -15.24 5.63
N ALA A 216 -7.99 -15.62 6.06
CA ALA A 216 -7.75 -16.48 7.21
C ALA A 216 -7.38 -15.71 8.49
N ASN A 217 -7.98 -16.06 9.62
CA ASN A 217 -7.66 -15.52 10.94
C ASN A 217 -7.67 -16.63 12.00
N GLN A 218 -7.22 -16.39 13.24
CA GLN A 218 -7.25 -17.45 14.24
C GLN A 218 -8.64 -17.65 14.85
N SER A 219 -9.36 -16.56 15.13
CA SER A 219 -10.74 -16.55 15.59
C SER A 219 -11.56 -15.49 14.85
N GLU A 220 -12.87 -15.47 15.09
CA GLU A 220 -13.78 -14.48 14.48
C GLU A 220 -13.48 -13.03 14.93
N GLU A 221 -13.15 -12.85 16.21
CA GLU A 221 -12.76 -11.56 16.81
C GLU A 221 -11.43 -11.02 16.29
N ASP A 222 -10.60 -11.89 15.68
CA ASP A 222 -9.32 -11.52 15.08
C ASP A 222 -9.44 -11.00 13.65
N ILE A 223 -10.64 -11.04 13.04
CA ILE A 223 -10.84 -10.65 11.64
C ILE A 223 -10.69 -9.13 11.51
N LEU A 224 -9.50 -8.72 11.07
CA LEU A 224 -9.15 -7.33 10.88
C LEU A 224 -9.95 -6.70 9.72
N CYS A 225 -10.51 -5.51 9.93
CA CYS A 225 -11.33 -4.78 8.95
C CYS A 225 -12.58 -5.54 8.46
N ARG A 226 -13.18 -6.39 9.31
CA ARG A 226 -14.34 -7.19 8.93
C ARG A 226 -15.52 -6.35 8.47
N THR A 227 -15.89 -5.34 9.25
CA THR A 227 -17.04 -4.47 8.94
C THR A 227 -16.88 -3.83 7.57
N GLU A 228 -15.70 -3.26 7.30
CA GLU A 228 -15.40 -2.63 6.01
C GLU A 228 -15.45 -3.62 4.85
N LEU A 229 -14.96 -4.85 5.04
CA LEU A 229 -15.02 -5.91 4.02
C LEU A 229 -16.45 -6.37 3.75
N ASP A 230 -17.25 -6.57 4.80
CA ASP A 230 -18.64 -7.02 4.68
C ASP A 230 -19.49 -5.95 3.99
N GLU A 231 -19.33 -4.67 4.35
CA GLU A 231 -20.01 -3.54 3.68
C GLU A 231 -19.63 -3.42 2.20
N LEU A 232 -18.34 -3.56 1.87
CA LEU A 232 -17.88 -3.55 0.48
C LEU A 232 -18.46 -4.72 -0.32
N ALA A 233 -18.54 -5.91 0.27
CA ALA A 233 -19.08 -7.10 -0.38
C ALA A 233 -20.59 -6.99 -0.60
N GLU A 234 -21.33 -6.39 0.34
CA GLU A 234 -22.76 -6.12 0.18
C GLU A 234 -23.00 -5.09 -0.93
N LYS A 235 -22.31 -3.95 -0.89
CA LYS A 235 -22.48 -2.83 -1.84
C LYS A 235 -22.03 -3.15 -3.26
N HIS A 236 -21.07 -4.06 -3.41
CA HIS A 236 -20.44 -4.39 -4.69
C HIS A 236 -20.45 -5.89 -4.99
N SER A 237 -21.55 -6.56 -4.64
CA SER A 237 -21.70 -8.02 -4.78
C SER A 237 -21.52 -8.56 -6.22
N ASP A 238 -21.62 -7.70 -7.24
CA ASP A 238 -21.34 -8.02 -8.63
C ASP A 238 -19.84 -8.13 -8.97
N ARG A 239 -18.99 -7.46 -8.18
CA ARG A 239 -17.53 -7.35 -8.43
C ARG A 239 -16.68 -7.82 -7.26
N PHE A 240 -17.20 -7.94 -6.05
CA PHE A 240 -16.42 -8.35 -4.88
C PHE A 240 -17.13 -9.41 -4.05
N ARG A 241 -16.40 -10.48 -3.77
CA ARG A 241 -16.80 -11.51 -2.81
C ARG A 241 -15.69 -11.72 -1.79
N VAL A 242 -16.09 -11.94 -0.55
CA VAL A 242 -15.21 -12.30 0.56
C VAL A 242 -15.66 -13.61 1.19
N TRP A 243 -14.68 -14.48 1.49
CA TRP A 243 -14.89 -15.71 2.22
C TRP A 243 -13.88 -15.80 3.36
N TYR A 244 -14.35 -16.15 4.55
CA TYR A 244 -13.51 -16.23 5.73
C TYR A 244 -13.16 -17.68 6.07
N THR A 245 -12.01 -17.88 6.70
CA THR A 245 -11.70 -19.10 7.43
C THR A 245 -11.06 -18.77 8.77
N VAL A 246 -11.41 -19.53 9.81
CA VAL A 246 -10.85 -19.34 11.15
C VAL A 246 -10.41 -20.65 11.77
N ASP A 247 -9.28 -20.63 12.49
CA ASP A 247 -8.74 -21.82 13.18
C ASP A 247 -9.69 -22.28 14.29
N ARG A 248 -10.28 -21.33 15.03
CA ARG A 248 -11.17 -21.55 16.17
C ARG A 248 -12.51 -20.84 15.91
N PRO A 249 -13.44 -21.49 15.20
CA PRO A 249 -14.75 -20.89 14.91
C PRO A 249 -15.62 -20.81 16.18
N PRO A 250 -16.51 -19.81 16.27
CA PRO A 250 -17.58 -19.82 17.25
C PRO A 250 -18.57 -20.96 16.95
N THR A 251 -19.48 -21.25 17.88
CA THR A 251 -20.53 -22.27 17.70
C THR A 251 -21.37 -22.03 16.44
N VAL A 252 -21.66 -20.77 16.12
CA VAL A 252 -22.41 -20.37 14.92
C VAL A 252 -21.46 -19.71 13.94
N TRP A 253 -20.94 -20.48 12.99
CA TRP A 253 -20.02 -20.00 11.96
C TRP A 253 -20.45 -20.48 10.57
N LYS A 254 -20.68 -19.54 9.66
CA LYS A 254 -21.22 -19.83 8.32
C LYS A 254 -20.15 -20.00 7.23
N TYR A 255 -18.88 -19.78 7.55
CA TYR A 255 -17.77 -19.89 6.60
C TYR A 255 -16.89 -21.11 6.90
N SER A 256 -15.69 -21.16 6.31
CA SER A 256 -14.77 -22.28 6.47
C SER A 256 -14.07 -22.28 7.83
N SER A 257 -13.54 -23.44 8.26
CA SER A 257 -12.72 -23.55 9.46
C SER A 257 -11.39 -24.23 9.15
N GLY A 258 -10.36 -23.84 9.91
CA GLY A 258 -8.99 -24.32 9.79
C GLY A 258 -8.15 -23.53 8.80
N PHE A 259 -6.94 -24.03 8.56
CA PHE A 259 -6.01 -23.44 7.60
C PHE A 259 -6.55 -23.52 6.17
N ILE A 260 -6.10 -22.56 5.35
CA ILE A 260 -6.40 -22.55 3.92
C ILE A 260 -5.94 -23.86 3.29
N ASN A 261 -6.85 -24.51 2.56
CA ASN A 261 -6.60 -25.75 1.85
C ASN A 261 -7.01 -25.65 0.37
N ASP A 262 -6.76 -26.71 -0.39
CA ASP A 262 -7.02 -26.76 -1.82
C ASP A 262 -8.52 -26.67 -2.14
N VAL A 263 -9.39 -27.25 -1.30
CA VAL A 263 -10.85 -27.15 -1.43
C VAL A 263 -11.30 -25.70 -1.33
N MET A 264 -10.83 -24.97 -0.31
CA MET A 264 -11.14 -23.55 -0.15
C MET A 264 -10.67 -22.73 -1.34
N ILE A 265 -9.45 -22.99 -1.85
CA ILE A 265 -8.93 -22.26 -3.02
C ILE A 265 -9.79 -22.53 -4.26
N LYS A 266 -10.17 -23.80 -4.52
CA LYS A 266 -11.00 -24.16 -5.68
C LYS A 266 -12.39 -23.52 -5.63
N VAL A 267 -12.98 -23.41 -4.45
CA VAL A 267 -14.33 -22.83 -4.27
C VAL A 267 -14.28 -21.30 -4.28
N CYS A 268 -13.32 -20.71 -3.56
CA CYS A 268 -13.30 -19.28 -3.31
C CYS A 268 -12.53 -18.50 -4.38
N CYS A 269 -11.48 -19.04 -5.00
CA CYS A 269 -10.71 -18.28 -5.99
C CYS A 269 -11.33 -18.41 -7.40
N PHE A 270 -10.99 -17.47 -8.27
CA PHE A 270 -11.19 -17.65 -9.71
C PHE A 270 -10.13 -18.66 -10.18
N TYR A 271 -10.58 -19.88 -10.44
CA TYR A 271 -9.80 -20.97 -11.01
C TYR A 271 -10.02 -21.05 -12.52
#